data_AF-M5X5Y8-F1
#
_entry.id   AF-M5X5Y8-F1
#
_cell.length_a   1.000
_cell.length_b   1.000
_cell.length_c   1.000
_cell.angle_alpha   90.00
_cell.angle_beta   90.00
_cell.angle_gamma   90.00
#
_symmetry.space_group_name_H-M   'P 1'
#
loop_
_entity.id
_entity.type
_entity.pdbx_description
1 polymer ?
#
loop_
_entity_poly.entity_id
_entity_poly.type
_entity_poly.pdbx_seq_one_letter_code
_entity_poly.pdbx_strand_id
1 'polypeptide(L)'
;MDHVGYLLDSLIRMVVHSFQYKNVANDEYAIYLLESVTSCESCLSRANQQIRMPCTLNRGAIIWMFECFLKYSDTNFIGVIDTNNGIYLMSSKFGGDLTLIQLKVYQLLT
;
A
#
# COMPACT_ATOMS: atom_id res chain seq x y z
N MET A 1 -0.83 -17.88 -14.71
CA MET A 1 -0.40 -16.63 -14.04
C MET A 1 -1.59 -15.70 -14.07
N ASP A 2 -2.00 -15.18 -12.92
CA ASP A 2 -3.15 -14.28 -12.77
C ASP A 2 -2.84 -12.89 -13.35
N HIS A 3 -3.86 -12.09 -13.69
CA HIS A 3 -3.68 -10.76 -14.28
C HIS A 3 -2.91 -9.82 -13.34
N VAL A 4 -3.14 -9.97 -12.03
CA VAL A 4 -2.33 -9.38 -10.96
C VAL A 4 -0.86 -9.78 -11.13
N GLY A 5 -0.53 -11.03 -11.47
CA GLY A 5 0.86 -11.47 -11.68
C GLY A 5 1.56 -10.81 -12.86
N TYR A 6 0.84 -10.59 -13.96
CA TYR A 6 1.35 -9.83 -15.10
C TYR A 6 1.54 -8.35 -14.79
N LEU A 7 0.65 -7.77 -13.98
CA LEU A 7 0.83 -6.44 -13.42
C LEU A 7 2.14 -6.39 -12.66
N LEU A 8 2.29 -7.26 -11.67
CA LEU A 8 3.42 -7.26 -10.74
C LEU A 8 4.77 -7.42 -11.44
N ASP A 9 4.86 -8.27 -12.45
CA ASP A 9 6.10 -8.50 -13.21
C ASP A 9 6.45 -7.31 -14.13
N SER A 10 5.45 -6.63 -14.70
CA SER A 10 5.66 -5.39 -15.45
C SER A 10 6.10 -4.21 -14.57
N LEU A 11 5.71 -4.23 -13.28
CA LEU A 11 5.90 -3.12 -12.35
C LEU A 11 7.27 -3.10 -11.68
N ILE A 12 7.86 -4.28 -11.43
CA ILE A 12 9.26 -4.41 -10.97
C ILE A 12 10.22 -3.69 -11.93
N ARG A 13 9.88 -3.61 -13.22
CA ARG A 13 10.72 -3.03 -14.27
C ARG A 13 10.67 -1.50 -14.40
N MET A 14 9.74 -0.79 -13.74
CA MET A 14 9.51 0.65 -14.00
C MET A 14 9.98 1.63 -12.91
N VAL A 15 10.29 1.18 -11.69
CA VAL A 15 10.90 1.93 -10.56
C VAL A 15 10.77 3.47 -10.61
N VAL A 16 9.57 4.00 -10.30
CA VAL A 16 9.30 5.43 -10.00
C VAL A 16 8.69 5.52 -8.60
N HIS A 17 8.97 6.59 -7.84
CA HIS A 17 8.55 6.80 -6.44
C HIS A 17 7.06 6.52 -6.14
N SER A 18 6.19 6.65 -7.13
CA SER A 18 4.79 6.23 -7.05
C SER A 18 4.34 5.72 -8.41
N PHE A 19 3.60 4.63 -8.43
CA PHE A 19 3.03 4.08 -9.66
C PHE A 19 1.52 3.87 -9.51
N GLN A 20 0.76 4.22 -10.55
CA GLN A 20 -0.68 4.01 -10.64
C GLN A 20 -1.00 3.19 -11.89
N TYR A 21 -1.77 2.11 -11.72
CA TYR A 21 -2.32 1.30 -12.79
C TYR A 21 -3.82 1.52 -12.90
N LYS A 22 -4.31 1.62 -14.14
CA LYS A 22 -5.73 1.67 -14.44
C LYS A 22 -6.01 0.93 -15.74
N ASN A 23 -6.84 -0.10 -15.66
CA ASN A 23 -7.44 -0.79 -16.79
C ASN A 23 -8.95 -0.77 -16.64
N VAL A 24 -9.59 0.14 -17.38
CA VAL A 24 -11.03 0.37 -17.31
C VAL A 24 -11.82 -0.77 -17.97
N ALA A 25 -11.25 -1.45 -18.95
CA ALA A 25 -11.94 -2.51 -19.66
C ALA A 25 -12.21 -3.73 -18.77
N ASN A 26 -11.34 -3.95 -17.78
CA ASN A 26 -11.41 -5.09 -16.86
C ASN A 26 -11.81 -4.70 -15.43
N ASP A 27 -12.11 -3.42 -15.19
CA ASP A 27 -12.28 -2.87 -13.84
C ASP A 27 -11.08 -3.25 -12.94
N GLU A 28 -9.88 -2.80 -13.28
CA GLU A 28 -8.66 -3.12 -12.52
C GLU A 28 -7.86 -1.85 -12.22
N TYR A 29 -7.65 -1.61 -10.93
CA TYR A 29 -6.98 -0.42 -10.42
C TYR A 29 -5.93 -0.81 -9.38
N ALA A 30 -4.73 -0.25 -9.47
CA ALA A 30 -3.68 -0.49 -8.49
C ALA A 30 -2.82 0.76 -8.22
N ILE A 31 -2.32 0.89 -6.99
CA ILE A 31 -1.33 1.90 -6.60
C ILE A 31 -0.21 1.25 -5.82
N TYR A 32 1.01 1.70 -6.10
CA TYR A 32 2.23 1.39 -5.34
C TYR A 32 2.87 2.68 -4.89
N LEU A 33 3.22 2.75 -3.61
CA LEU A 33 4.00 3.85 -3.03
C LEU A 33 5.28 3.27 -2.42
N LEU A 34 6.41 3.93 -2.68
CA LEU A 34 7.73 3.50 -2.27
C LEU A 34 8.36 4.57 -1.38
N GLU A 35 8.95 4.17 -0.26
CA GLU A 35 9.71 5.10 0.59
C GLU A 35 11.12 5.36 0.04
N SER A 36 11.74 4.37 -0.62
CA SER A 36 13.07 4.49 -1.22
C SER A 36 13.21 3.62 -2.47
N VAL A 37 13.99 4.09 -3.44
CA VAL A 37 14.36 3.37 -4.66
C VAL A 37 15.20 2.13 -4.36
N THR A 38 16.05 2.17 -3.33
CA THR A 38 17.05 1.12 -3.05
C THR A 38 16.48 -0.14 -2.39
N SER A 39 15.34 -0.04 -1.72
CA SER A 39 14.63 -1.17 -1.08
C SER A 39 13.37 -1.61 -1.86
N CYS A 40 13.15 -1.04 -3.04
CA CYS A 40 11.92 -1.17 -3.82
C CYS A 40 11.59 -2.62 -4.20
N GLU A 41 12.51 -3.34 -4.85
CA GLU A 41 12.22 -4.67 -5.39
C GLU A 41 11.91 -5.71 -4.30
N SER A 42 12.68 -5.69 -3.21
CA SER A 42 12.50 -6.64 -2.11
C SER A 42 11.21 -6.37 -1.32
N CYS A 43 10.82 -5.10 -1.18
CA CYS A 43 9.56 -4.73 -0.55
C CYS A 43 8.38 -5.15 -1.43
N LEU A 44 8.40 -4.78 -2.71
CA LEU A 44 7.36 -5.15 -3.66
C LEU A 44 7.19 -6.67 -3.76
N SER A 45 8.28 -7.42 -3.89
CA SER A 45 8.24 -8.88 -3.95
C SER A 45 7.57 -9.50 -2.71
N ARG A 46 7.94 -9.02 -1.51
CA ARG A 46 7.32 -9.47 -0.25
C ARG A 46 5.86 -9.06 -0.14
N ALA A 47 5.52 -7.81 -0.48
CA ALA A 47 4.14 -7.31 -0.46
C ALA A 47 3.26 -8.14 -1.39
N ASN A 48 3.75 -8.44 -2.59
CA ASN A 48 3.07 -9.27 -3.58
C ASN A 48 2.82 -10.69 -3.10
N GLN A 49 3.82 -11.30 -2.46
CA GLN A 49 3.67 -12.64 -1.92
C GLN A 49 2.62 -12.65 -0.79
N GLN A 50 2.68 -11.67 0.11
CA GLN A 50 1.80 -11.60 1.28
C GLN A 50 0.37 -11.23 0.91
N ILE A 51 0.14 -10.30 -0.02
CA ILE A 51 -1.21 -9.84 -0.37
C ILE A 51 -2.03 -10.94 -1.09
N ARG A 52 -1.35 -11.91 -1.70
CA ARG A 52 -1.98 -13.07 -2.38
C ARG A 52 -2.41 -14.18 -1.42
N MET A 53 -1.68 -14.38 -0.33
CA MET A 53 -1.90 -15.51 0.58
C MET A 53 -3.25 -15.53 1.33
N PRO A 54 -3.87 -14.37 1.68
CA PRO A 54 -5.19 -14.36 2.32
C PRO A 54 -6.39 -14.17 1.37
N CYS A 55 -6.18 -13.88 0.07
CA CYS A 55 -7.18 -13.21 -0.76
C CYS A 55 -7.41 -13.83 -2.15
N THR A 56 -7.45 -15.16 -2.29
CA THR A 56 -7.59 -15.82 -3.62
C THR A 56 -8.88 -15.48 -4.38
N LEU A 57 -9.89 -14.90 -3.73
CA LEU A 57 -11.18 -14.50 -4.35
C LEU A 57 -11.57 -13.04 -4.10
N ASN A 58 -10.74 -12.27 -3.39
CA ASN A 58 -11.10 -10.89 -3.05
C ASN A 58 -10.82 -9.97 -4.23
N ARG A 59 -11.82 -9.15 -4.57
CA ARG A 59 -11.75 -8.18 -5.67
C ARG A 59 -10.91 -6.93 -5.36
N GLY A 60 -10.30 -6.89 -4.18
CA GLY A 60 -9.35 -5.87 -3.78
C GLY A 60 -8.63 -6.25 -2.50
N ALA A 61 -7.45 -5.70 -2.30
CA ALA A 61 -6.70 -5.83 -1.06
C ALA A 61 -5.75 -4.65 -0.87
N ILE A 62 -5.35 -4.45 0.38
CA ILE A 62 -4.42 -3.41 0.81
C ILE A 62 -3.38 -4.05 1.72
N ILE A 63 -2.10 -3.75 1.48
CA ILE A 63 -1.01 -4.09 2.38
C ILE A 63 -0.13 -2.86 2.64
N TRP A 64 0.12 -2.62 3.92
CA TRP A 64 1.01 -1.57 4.40
C TRP A 64 2.26 -2.25 4.94
N MET A 65 3.42 -1.95 4.37
CA MET A 65 4.72 -2.34 4.90
C MET A 65 5.52 -1.09 5.22
N PHE A 66 6.49 -1.21 6.13
CA PHE A 66 7.35 -0.09 6.52
C PHE A 66 8.09 0.55 5.34
N GLU A 67 8.32 -0.15 4.24
CA GLU A 67 9.14 0.36 3.12
C GLU A 67 8.31 0.60 1.84
N CYS A 68 7.06 0.10 1.79
CA CYS A 68 6.18 0.24 0.64
C CYS A 68 4.71 -0.03 0.99
N PHE A 69 3.84 0.54 0.17
CA PHE A 69 2.39 0.34 0.22
C PHE A 69 1.89 -0.18 -1.11
N LEU A 70 0.95 -1.13 -1.06
CA LEU A 70 0.29 -1.70 -2.22
C LEU A 70 -1.22 -1.80 -1.98
N LYS A 71 -2.00 -1.29 -2.94
CA LYS A 71 -3.45 -1.45 -3.01
C LYS A 71 -3.88 -1.86 -4.41
N TYR A 72 -4.75 -2.85 -4.52
CA TYR A 72 -5.48 -3.16 -5.76
C TYR A 72 -6.98 -3.28 -5.47
N SER A 73 -7.81 -2.98 -6.46
CA SER A 73 -9.26 -3.11 -6.38
C SER A 73 -9.87 -3.16 -7.78
N ASP A 74 -11.04 -3.78 -7.86
CA ASP A 74 -11.96 -3.69 -9.00
C ASP A 74 -12.78 -2.39 -9.04
N THR A 75 -12.76 -1.63 -7.94
CA THR A 75 -13.44 -0.33 -7.84
C THR A 75 -12.42 0.78 -8.09
N ASN A 76 -12.76 1.77 -8.92
CA ASN A 76 -11.86 2.88 -9.17
C ASN A 76 -11.62 3.73 -7.90
N PHE A 77 -10.37 3.74 -7.42
CA PHE A 77 -9.94 4.55 -6.28
C PHE A 77 -8.80 5.54 -6.63
N ILE A 78 -8.40 5.61 -7.90
CA ILE A 78 -7.29 6.46 -8.33
C ILE A 78 -7.70 7.94 -8.17
N GLY A 79 -6.89 8.72 -7.44
CA GLY A 79 -7.16 10.14 -7.17
C GLY A 79 -8.24 10.40 -6.12
N VAL A 80 -8.79 9.36 -5.49
CA VAL A 80 -9.80 9.48 -4.42
C VAL A 80 -9.11 9.36 -3.07
N ILE A 81 -9.39 10.29 -2.16
CA ILE A 81 -8.87 10.26 -0.78
C ILE A 81 -9.52 9.08 -0.04
N ASP A 82 -8.70 8.18 0.51
CA ASP A 82 -9.15 7.04 1.28
C ASP A 82 -9.08 7.34 2.78
N THR A 83 -10.23 7.64 3.40
CA THR A 83 -10.33 7.90 4.84
C THR A 83 -10.66 6.65 5.66
N ASN A 84 -11.00 5.54 5.00
CA ASN A 84 -11.53 4.36 5.67
C ASN A 84 -10.47 3.28 5.90
N ASN A 85 -9.41 3.26 5.09
CA ASN A 85 -8.38 2.22 5.13
C ASN A 85 -7.03 2.71 5.70
N GLY A 86 -7.06 3.73 6.57
CA GLY A 86 -5.89 4.22 7.27
C GLY A 86 -5.36 3.22 8.30
N ILE A 87 -4.04 3.22 8.52
CA ILE A 87 -3.40 2.44 9.59
C ILE A 87 -3.15 3.31 10.82
N TYR A 88 -3.53 2.79 11.99
CA TYR A 88 -3.18 3.39 13.28
C TYR A 88 -2.00 2.63 13.88
N LEU A 89 -0.80 3.20 13.79
CA LEU A 89 0.39 2.65 14.43
C LEU A 89 0.35 2.98 15.93
N MET A 90 -0.04 2.00 16.75
CA MET A 90 0.02 2.12 18.21
C MET A 90 1.40 1.70 18.71
N SER A 91 2.12 2.62 19.34
CA SER A 91 3.38 2.27 20.02
C SER A 91 3.11 1.95 21.49
N SER A 92 3.56 0.76 21.91
CA SER A 92 3.45 0.30 23.30
C SER A 92 4.25 1.16 24.29
N LYS A 93 5.17 2.01 23.80
CA LYS A 93 5.95 2.93 24.63
C LYS A 93 5.14 4.10 25.19
N PHE A 94 3.90 4.31 24.74
CA PHE A 94 3.06 5.44 25.16
C PHE A 94 1.91 5.07 26.11
N GLY A 95 1.83 3.81 26.55
CA GLY A 95 0.99 3.41 27.69
C GLY A 95 -0.41 4.02 27.71
N GLY A 96 -1.21 3.82 26.65
CA GLY A 96 -2.64 4.15 26.63
C GLY A 96 -3.01 5.64 26.61
N ASP A 97 -2.06 6.58 26.76
CA ASP A 97 -2.38 8.01 26.77
C ASP A 97 -2.35 8.61 25.35
N LEU A 98 -3.54 8.67 24.75
CA LEU A 98 -3.75 9.26 23.43
C LEU A 98 -3.42 10.76 23.37
N THR A 99 -3.47 11.48 24.50
CA THR A 99 -3.13 12.91 24.53
C THR A 99 -1.62 13.15 24.38
N LEU A 100 -0.81 12.28 24.99
CA LEU A 100 0.64 12.26 24.84
C LEU A 100 1.07 11.93 23.41
N ILE A 101 0.36 11.00 22.75
CA ILE A 101 0.58 10.69 21.33
C ILE A 101 0.23 11.90 20.47
N GLN A 102 -0.93 12.53 20.67
CA GLN A 102 -1.34 13.71 19.90
C GLN A 102 -0.35 14.87 20.04
N LEU A 103 0.10 15.18 21.27
CA LEU A 103 1.06 16.26 21.51
C LEU A 103 2.41 15.99 20.82
N LYS A 104 2.93 14.77 20.91
CA LYS A 104 4.20 14.42 20.26
C LYS A 104 4.08 14.38 18.74
N VAL A 105 2.95 13.91 18.20
CA VAL A 105 2.69 13.98 16.75
C VAL A 105 2.67 15.43 16.29
N TYR A 106 2.00 16.32 17.01
CA TYR A 106 1.94 17.74 16.67
C TYR A 106 3.34 18.39 16.66
N GLN A 107 4.17 18.08 17.67
CA GLN A 107 5.55 18.56 17.75
C GLN A 107 6.48 18.04 16.65
N LEU A 108 6.18 16.90 16.04
CA LEU A 108 6.98 16.35 14.93
C LEU A 108 6.52 16.89 13.56
N LEU A 109 5.33 17.46 13.49
CA LEU A 109 4.72 18.01 12.27
C LEU A 109 4.87 19.54 12.17
N THR A 110 5.44 20.18 13.18
CA THR A 110 5.81 21.61 13.23
C THR A 110 7.32 21.77 13.27
#